data_AF-A0A2J8IR99-F1
#
_entry.id   AF-A0A2J8IR99-F1
#
_cell.length_a   1.000
_cell.length_b   1.000
_cell.length_c   1.000
_cell.angle_alpha   90.00
_cell.angle_beta   90.00
_cell.angle_gamma   90.00
#
_symmetry.space_group_name_H-M   'P 1'
#
loop_
_entity.id
_entity.type
_entity.pdbx_description
1 polymer ?
#
loop_
_entity_poly.entity_id
_entity_poly.type
_entity_poly.pdbx_seq_one_letter_code
_entity_poly.pdbx_strand_id
1 'polypeptide(L)'
;MGVPSFRTALFRRSWKLHRLGFAEAFLEHLWKKLQDPSNPAIIRQAAGNYIGSFLARAKFIPLITVKSCPDLLVNWLHIYLNNQDSGTKAFCDVALHGPFYSACQAVFYTFVFRHKQLLSGNLKEGLQYLQSLNFERIVMSQLNPLKICLPSVVNFFAAITNKYQLVFCYTIIERNNRQMLPVIRSTTGGDSVQTCTNPLDTFFPFDPCVLKRSKKFIDPIYQVWEDMSAEELQEFKKPMKKVRSRIGYCPQFDALLEYMTAQEIMIMYARIWGVSEPQIGLYVNKWLNSLELESHAARLINTYSEGNKRRLSTAIALMGRSSVIFLDEPSTGMDPVARRLLWNMVTKTRESGKAIVMTSHSMEECDALCTSLAMMVQGKFTCLGSPQHLKSKFGNIYILKVKVKTEDKLEDFKCYVATTFPGSVLKHENQGILNYYIPSKDSRWGKVFGILEEAKEQFDLEDYSVSQITLEQVFLTFANPEKASSDDENEVP
;
A
#
# COMPACT_ATOMS: atom_id res chain seq x y z
N MET A 1 60.03 5.60 28.91
CA MET A 1 58.71 5.33 29.52
C MET A 1 58.31 6.53 30.35
N GLY A 2 57.48 7.42 29.80
CA GLY A 2 57.04 8.64 30.50
C GLY A 2 55.64 8.43 31.07
N VAL A 3 55.55 8.34 32.40
CA VAL A 3 54.26 8.31 33.12
C VAL A 3 53.51 9.60 32.83
N PRO A 4 52.27 9.58 32.30
CA PRO A 4 51.50 10.79 32.13
C PRO A 4 51.15 11.35 33.51
N SER A 5 51.67 12.54 33.81
CA SER A 5 51.45 13.28 35.05
C SER A 5 49.98 13.31 35.47
N PHE A 6 49.73 13.00 36.75
CA PHE A 6 48.42 13.03 37.41
C PHE A 6 47.68 14.38 37.21
N ARG A 7 48.42 15.49 37.05
CA ARG A 7 47.87 16.82 36.73
C ARG A 7 47.26 16.89 35.33
N THR A 8 47.84 16.23 34.34
CA THR A 8 47.33 16.20 32.96
C THR A 8 46.04 15.37 32.85
N ALA A 9 45.89 14.34 33.69
CA ALA A 9 44.68 13.53 33.80
C ALA A 9 43.53 14.27 34.50
N LEU A 10 43.82 15.00 35.58
CA LEU A 10 42.86 15.88 36.28
C LEU A 10 42.41 17.06 35.40
N PHE A 11 43.34 17.71 34.68
CA PHE A 11 42.99 18.79 33.75
C PHE A 11 42.15 18.28 32.57
N ARG A 12 42.45 17.10 32.02
CA ARG A 12 41.62 16.44 30.99
C ARG A 12 40.23 16.04 31.50
N ARG A 13 40.09 15.59 32.76
CA ARG A 13 38.80 15.29 33.39
C ARG A 13 37.98 16.56 33.64
N SER A 14 38.60 17.61 34.17
CA SER A 14 37.98 18.92 34.40
C SER A 14 37.55 19.59 33.08
N TRP A 15 38.38 19.51 32.03
CA TRP A 15 38.04 19.99 30.68
C TRP A 15 36.89 19.20 30.04
N LYS A 16 36.80 17.88 30.26
CA LYS A 16 35.68 17.07 29.77
C LYS A 16 34.36 17.45 30.45
N LEU A 17 34.37 17.70 31.76
CA LEU A 17 33.18 18.15 32.50
C LEU A 17 32.72 19.55 32.04
N HIS A 18 33.65 20.51 31.89
CA HIS A 18 33.31 21.86 31.41
C HIS A 18 32.73 21.87 29.99
N ARG A 19 33.23 21.00 29.09
CA ARG A 19 32.69 20.86 27.73
C ARG A 19 31.26 20.33 27.71
N LEU A 20 30.92 19.43 28.64
CA LEU A 20 29.57 18.87 28.73
C LEU A 20 28.58 19.93 29.20
N GLY A 21 28.90 20.66 30.28
CA GLY A 21 28.04 21.74 30.79
C GLY A 21 27.83 22.87 29.76
N PHE A 22 28.86 23.21 28.99
CA PHE A 22 28.71 24.18 27.89
C PHE A 22 27.80 23.65 26.76
N ALA A 23 27.93 22.37 26.39
CA ALA A 23 27.13 21.76 25.34
C ALA A 23 25.65 21.67 25.74
N GLU A 24 25.35 21.32 26.99
CA GLU A 24 23.99 21.30 27.53
C GLU A 24 23.38 22.70 27.58
N ALA A 25 24.12 23.70 28.09
CA ALA A 25 23.66 25.09 28.09
C ALA A 25 23.43 25.65 26.67
N PHE A 26 24.28 25.26 25.70
CA PHE A 26 24.11 25.63 24.30
C PHE A 26 22.86 25.02 23.67
N LEU A 27 22.63 23.71 23.90
CA LEU A 27 21.42 23.03 23.44
C LEU A 27 20.16 23.60 24.08
N GLU A 28 20.19 23.91 25.38
CA GLU A 28 19.08 24.55 26.08
C GLU A 28 18.76 25.94 25.52
N HIS A 29 19.80 26.74 25.21
CA HIS A 29 19.63 28.05 24.58
C HIS A 29 18.97 27.94 23.21
N LEU A 30 19.40 26.99 22.37
CA LEU A 30 18.79 26.76 21.06
C LEU A 30 17.35 26.23 21.17
N TRP A 31 17.09 25.35 22.14
CA TRP A 31 15.75 24.84 22.43
C TRP A 31 14.77 25.96 22.81
N LYS A 32 15.19 26.87 23.70
CA LYS A 32 14.38 28.04 24.08
C LYS A 32 14.04 28.91 22.87
N LYS A 33 15.00 29.15 21.98
CA LYS A 33 14.76 29.90 20.73
C LYS A 33 13.79 29.17 19.79
N LEU A 34 13.85 27.84 19.70
CA LEU A 34 12.95 27.06 18.85
C LEU A 34 11.51 27.08 19.38
N GLN A 35 11.32 27.05 20.70
CA GLN A 35 9.99 26.99 21.32
C GLN A 35 9.27 28.34 21.34
N ASP A 36 10.01 29.41 21.57
CA ASP A 36 9.44 30.75 21.75
C ASP A 36 8.79 31.29 20.45
N PRO A 37 7.46 31.47 20.42
CA PRO A 37 6.72 31.91 19.24
C PRO A 37 6.96 33.39 18.91
N SER A 38 7.54 34.17 19.82
CA SER A 38 7.87 35.58 19.57
C SER A 38 9.06 35.74 18.61
N ASN A 39 9.90 34.70 18.50
CA ASN A 39 11.03 34.71 17.57
C ASN A 39 10.57 34.51 16.12
N PRO A 40 11.15 35.25 15.15
CA PRO A 40 10.92 35.04 13.73
C PRO A 40 11.14 33.58 13.31
N ALA A 41 10.28 33.09 12.39
CA ALA A 41 10.32 31.70 11.92
C ALA A 41 11.70 31.27 11.38
N ILE A 42 12.44 32.19 10.76
CA ILE A 42 13.80 31.96 10.25
C ILE A 42 14.79 31.62 11.39
N ILE A 43 14.72 32.34 12.52
CA ILE A 43 15.59 32.10 13.67
C ILE A 43 15.25 30.75 14.31
N ARG A 44 13.96 30.42 14.39
CA ARG A 44 13.49 29.13 14.90
C ARG A 44 13.97 27.96 14.02
N GLN A 45 13.87 28.10 12.71
CA GLN A 45 14.40 27.12 11.74
C GLN A 45 15.93 26.99 11.86
N ALA A 46 16.65 28.10 11.96
CA ALA A 46 18.10 28.04 12.17
C ALA A 46 18.44 27.28 13.46
N ALA A 47 17.76 27.57 14.56
CA ALA A 47 17.97 26.88 15.84
C ALA A 47 17.77 25.35 15.71
N GLY A 48 16.71 24.91 15.03
CA GLY A 48 16.48 23.49 14.74
C GLY A 48 17.63 22.84 13.96
N ASN A 49 18.11 23.50 12.91
CA ASN A 49 19.25 23.01 12.10
C ASN A 49 20.55 22.94 12.91
N TYR A 50 20.83 23.92 13.78
CA TYR A 50 21.97 23.90 14.69
C TYR A 50 21.88 22.74 15.69
N ILE A 51 20.70 22.49 16.28
CA ILE A 51 20.48 21.37 17.20
C ILE A 51 20.79 20.04 16.50
N GLY A 52 20.16 19.79 15.35
CA GLY A 52 20.33 18.53 14.61
C GLY A 52 21.78 18.30 14.18
N SER A 53 22.42 19.34 13.63
CA SER A 53 23.81 19.26 13.16
C SER A 53 24.80 19.06 14.32
N PHE A 54 24.60 19.74 15.45
CA PHE A 54 25.45 19.59 16.64
C PHE A 54 25.34 18.19 17.25
N LEU A 55 24.13 17.68 17.45
CA LEU A 55 23.90 16.32 18.00
C LEU A 55 24.50 15.23 17.10
N ALA A 56 24.31 15.36 15.78
CA ALA A 56 24.86 14.42 14.80
C ALA A 56 26.40 14.41 14.81
N ARG A 57 27.05 15.58 14.85
CA ARG A 57 28.50 15.72 14.60
C ARG A 57 29.38 15.75 15.86
N ALA A 58 28.87 16.07 17.04
CA ALA A 58 29.70 16.24 18.24
C ALA A 58 29.98 14.91 18.97
N LYS A 59 31.16 14.29 18.76
CA LYS A 59 31.50 12.95 19.29
C LYS A 59 31.51 12.86 20.83
N PHE A 60 31.70 13.98 21.51
CA PHE A 60 31.87 14.04 22.97
C PHE A 60 30.55 14.07 23.77
N ILE A 61 29.40 14.20 23.10
CA ILE A 61 28.08 14.21 23.75
C ILE A 61 27.72 12.79 24.23
N PRO A 62 27.28 12.61 25.48
CA PRO A 62 26.90 11.30 25.99
C PRO A 62 25.57 10.82 25.38
N LEU A 63 25.39 9.51 25.31
CA LEU A 63 24.20 8.89 24.70
C LEU A 63 22.89 9.32 25.38
N ILE A 64 22.93 9.66 26.68
CA ILE A 64 21.78 10.13 27.44
C ILE A 64 21.24 11.42 26.83
N THR A 65 22.09 12.43 26.64
CA THR A 65 21.70 13.70 25.99
C THR A 65 21.25 13.50 24.55
N VAL A 66 21.87 12.55 23.83
CA VAL A 66 21.48 12.19 22.45
C VAL A 66 20.11 11.50 22.39
N LYS A 67 19.61 10.92 23.48
CA LYS A 67 18.23 10.41 23.58
C LYS A 67 17.26 11.51 24.03
N SER A 68 17.60 12.23 25.10
CA SER A 68 16.73 13.26 25.68
C SER A 68 16.39 14.40 24.71
N CYS A 69 17.34 14.84 23.88
CA CYS A 69 17.08 15.93 22.93
C CYS A 69 16.08 15.54 21.81
N PRO A 70 16.25 14.42 21.08
CA PRO A 70 15.23 13.89 20.19
C PRO A 70 13.90 13.60 20.87
N ASP A 71 13.87 13.10 22.10
CA ASP A 71 12.62 12.86 22.84
C ASP A 71 11.81 14.15 23.01
N LEU A 72 12.48 15.25 23.39
CA LEU A 72 11.86 16.57 23.50
C LEU A 72 11.36 17.10 22.15
N LEU A 73 12.17 16.98 21.10
CA LEU A 73 11.80 17.39 19.74
C LEU A 73 10.59 16.59 19.22
N VAL A 74 10.60 15.27 19.39
CA VAL A 74 9.53 14.37 18.92
C VAL A 74 8.24 14.62 19.69
N ASN A 75 8.30 14.82 21.02
CA ASN A 75 7.12 15.21 21.79
C ASN A 75 6.55 16.55 21.31
N TRP A 76 7.41 17.54 21.05
CA TRP A 76 6.97 18.82 20.53
C TRP A 76 6.33 18.69 19.13
N LEU A 77 6.88 17.84 18.25
CA LEU A 77 6.30 17.55 16.94
C LEU A 77 4.92 16.90 17.04
N HIS A 78 4.73 15.94 17.95
CA HIS A 78 3.43 15.30 18.17
C HIS A 78 2.38 16.29 18.72
N ILE A 79 2.78 17.17 19.65
CA ILE A 79 1.92 18.25 20.16
C ILE A 79 1.57 19.23 19.04
N TYR A 80 2.53 19.59 18.19
CA TYR A 80 2.30 20.46 17.04
C TYR A 80 1.27 19.86 16.08
N LEU A 81 1.36 18.55 15.80
CA LEU A 81 0.39 17.83 14.95
C LEU A 81 -1.02 17.80 15.58
N ASN A 82 -1.15 17.54 16.88
CA ASN A 82 -2.45 17.59 17.57
C ASN A 82 -3.16 18.95 17.39
N ASN A 83 -2.40 20.04 17.49
CA ASN A 83 -2.95 21.40 17.34
C ASN A 83 -3.34 21.72 15.89
N GLN A 84 -2.73 21.05 14.91
CA GLN A 84 -2.98 21.23 13.48
C GLN A 84 -4.19 20.44 12.98
N ASP A 85 -4.40 19.22 13.50
CA ASP A 85 -5.54 18.35 13.13
C ASP A 85 -6.90 18.98 13.48
N SER A 86 -6.91 20.02 14.31
CA SER A 86 -8.11 20.79 14.70
C SER A 86 -8.47 21.94 13.74
N GLY A 87 -7.60 22.27 12.77
CA GLY A 87 -7.72 23.46 11.91
C GLY A 87 -7.91 23.16 10.42
N THR A 88 -8.72 23.95 9.72
CA THR A 88 -9.10 23.81 8.30
C THR A 88 -7.96 24.07 7.28
N LYS A 89 -6.71 24.24 7.71
CA LYS A 89 -5.55 24.63 6.90
C LYS A 89 -4.38 23.64 6.97
N ALA A 90 -4.65 22.35 7.11
CA ALA A 90 -3.63 21.29 7.12
C ALA A 90 -3.09 20.99 5.70
N PHE A 91 -2.55 21.98 5.00
CA PHE A 91 -1.89 21.81 3.69
C PHE A 91 -0.38 22.04 3.79
N CYS A 92 0.38 21.44 2.88
CA CYS A 92 1.84 21.55 2.82
C CYS A 92 2.28 22.99 2.46
N ASP A 93 2.32 23.90 3.44
CA ASP A 93 2.87 25.25 3.28
C ASP A 93 4.18 25.40 4.05
N VAL A 94 5.27 25.65 3.31
CA VAL A 94 6.62 25.80 3.87
C VAL A 94 6.76 27.12 4.64
N ALA A 95 6.03 28.16 4.24
CA ALA A 95 6.08 29.46 4.91
C ALA A 95 5.40 29.42 6.29
N LEU A 96 4.31 28.65 6.41
CA LEU A 96 3.54 28.52 7.64
C LEU A 96 4.16 27.53 8.64
N HIS A 97 4.66 26.39 8.15
CA HIS A 97 5.15 25.28 9.00
C HIS A 97 6.67 25.11 9.00
N GLY A 98 7.43 26.11 8.57
CA GLY A 98 8.89 26.03 8.49
C GLY A 98 9.60 25.52 9.77
N PRO A 99 9.28 26.00 10.99
CA PRO A 99 9.88 25.48 12.22
C PRO A 99 9.60 23.98 12.47
N PHE A 100 8.42 23.48 12.06
CA PHE A 100 8.07 22.07 12.14
C PHE A 100 8.96 21.22 11.22
N TYR A 101 9.14 21.64 9.96
CA TYR A 101 9.98 20.91 9.01
C TYR A 101 11.47 20.93 9.42
N SER A 102 11.96 22.03 9.99
CA SER A 102 13.33 22.10 10.53
C SER A 102 13.52 21.16 11.72
N ALA A 103 12.56 21.09 12.65
CA ALA A 103 12.60 20.13 13.75
C ALA A 103 12.56 18.68 13.27
N CYS A 104 11.70 18.34 12.31
CA CYS A 104 11.68 17.03 11.65
C CYS A 104 13.04 16.70 11.00
N GLN A 105 13.63 17.65 10.27
CA GLN A 105 14.93 17.47 9.64
C GLN A 105 16.04 17.26 10.68
N ALA A 106 16.02 17.98 11.80
CA ALA A 106 16.97 17.82 12.89
C ALA A 106 16.90 16.41 13.52
N VAL A 107 15.68 15.91 13.73
CA VAL A 107 15.46 14.55 14.25
C VAL A 107 15.94 13.50 13.25
N PHE A 108 15.56 13.61 11.97
CA PHE A 108 15.99 12.68 10.93
C PHE A 108 17.52 12.67 10.78
N TYR A 109 18.15 13.84 10.76
CA TYR A 109 19.59 13.97 10.64
C TYR A 109 20.34 13.37 11.84
N THR A 110 19.86 13.64 13.05
CA THR A 110 20.44 13.05 14.28
C THR A 110 20.33 11.53 14.27
N PHE A 111 19.16 11.01 13.89
CA PHE A 111 18.93 9.58 13.77
C PHE A 111 19.86 8.92 12.74
N VAL A 112 19.99 9.53 11.56
CA VAL A 112 20.86 9.03 10.47
C VAL A 112 22.32 8.89 10.92
N PHE A 113 22.84 9.81 11.74
CA PHE A 113 24.23 9.78 12.22
C PHE A 113 24.46 8.92 13.48
N ARG A 114 23.44 8.77 14.33
CA ARG A 114 23.59 8.15 15.66
C ARG A 114 22.86 6.82 15.84
N HIS A 115 22.17 6.30 14.82
CA HIS A 115 21.41 5.03 14.92
C HIS A 115 22.26 3.86 15.48
N LYS A 116 23.53 3.72 15.06
CA LYS A 116 24.41 2.62 15.52
C LYS A 116 24.66 2.72 17.03
N GLN A 117 24.85 3.93 17.55
CA GLN A 117 25.11 4.18 18.97
C GLN A 117 23.85 4.06 19.82
N LEU A 118 22.67 4.39 19.26
CA LEU A 118 21.38 4.18 19.92
C LEU A 118 21.07 2.68 20.09
N LEU A 119 21.65 1.83 19.24
CA LEU A 119 21.42 0.37 19.21
C LEU A 119 22.58 -0.46 19.79
N SER A 120 23.73 0.13 20.10
CA SER A 120 24.97 -0.60 20.45
C SER A 120 24.99 -1.24 21.84
N GLY A 121 23.99 -0.97 22.69
CA GLY A 121 23.88 -1.58 24.01
C GLY A 121 23.11 -2.90 23.97
N ASN A 122 21.78 -2.80 23.99
CA ASN A 122 20.85 -3.92 23.88
C ASN A 122 19.92 -3.67 22.69
N LEU A 123 20.03 -4.49 21.64
CA LEU A 123 19.29 -4.29 20.38
C LEU A 123 17.78 -4.21 20.63
N LYS A 124 17.25 -5.02 21.56
CA LYS A 124 15.81 -5.06 21.88
C LYS A 124 15.35 -3.77 22.56
N GLU A 125 16.07 -3.29 23.57
CA GLU A 125 15.74 -2.03 24.27
C GLU A 125 15.91 -0.81 23.36
N GLY A 126 16.94 -0.81 22.50
CA GLY A 126 17.15 0.24 21.51
C GLY A 126 16.02 0.29 20.47
N LEU A 127 15.55 -0.86 19.99
CA LEU A 127 14.40 -0.93 19.08
C LEU A 127 13.09 -0.53 19.77
N GLN A 128 12.85 -0.96 21.00
CA GLN A 128 11.69 -0.52 21.79
C GLN A 128 11.68 1.01 21.97
N TYR A 129 12.83 1.60 22.28
CA TYR A 129 12.98 3.06 22.35
C TYR A 129 12.63 3.72 21.01
N LEU A 130 13.17 3.24 19.90
CA LEU A 130 12.88 3.81 18.58
C LEU A 130 11.43 3.64 18.15
N GLN A 131 10.78 2.54 18.54
CA GLN A 131 9.34 2.34 18.33
C GLN A 131 8.51 3.32 19.19
N SER A 132 8.95 3.62 20.42
CA SER A 132 8.25 4.57 21.29
C SER A 132 8.21 6.01 20.74
N LEU A 133 9.18 6.39 19.91
CA LEU A 133 9.20 7.70 19.23
C LEU A 133 8.08 7.86 18.19
N ASN A 134 7.50 6.75 17.72
CA ASN A 134 6.36 6.72 16.79
C ASN A 134 6.56 7.60 15.55
N PHE A 135 7.64 7.34 14.80
CA PHE A 135 7.94 8.06 13.55
C PHE A 135 6.86 7.90 12.48
N GLU A 136 6.08 6.81 12.52
CA GLU A 136 5.00 6.53 11.57
C GLU A 136 3.98 7.67 11.53
N ARG A 137 3.55 8.13 12.71
CA ARG A 137 2.61 9.23 12.84
C ARG A 137 3.13 10.54 12.21
N ILE A 138 4.41 10.84 12.40
CA ILE A 138 5.03 12.06 11.87
C ILE A 138 5.11 11.99 10.34
N VAL A 139 5.54 10.84 9.81
CA VAL A 139 5.75 10.64 8.38
C VAL A 139 4.43 10.56 7.59
N MET A 140 3.38 9.97 8.18
CA MET A 140 2.05 9.87 7.57
C MET A 140 1.16 11.10 7.79
N SER A 141 1.65 12.12 8.48
CA SER A 141 0.91 13.36 8.70
C SER A 141 0.59 14.10 7.39
N GLN A 142 -0.50 14.89 7.38
CA GLN A 142 -0.92 15.69 6.23
C GLN A 142 0.13 16.75 5.81
N LEU A 143 1.01 17.15 6.75
CA LEU A 143 2.13 18.07 6.49
C LEU A 143 3.23 17.42 5.64
N ASN A 144 3.30 16.08 5.56
CA ASN A 144 4.19 15.31 4.69
C ASN A 144 5.65 15.82 4.70
N PRO A 145 6.37 15.70 5.84
CA PRO A 145 7.73 16.22 5.99
C PRO A 145 8.72 15.60 5.00
N LEU A 146 8.47 14.38 4.52
CA LEU A 146 9.31 13.71 3.52
C LEU A 146 9.34 14.41 2.15
N LYS A 147 8.37 15.29 1.87
CA LYS A 147 8.32 16.08 0.63
C LYS A 147 9.21 17.33 0.70
N ILE A 148 9.35 17.91 1.89
CA ILE A 148 9.96 19.25 2.10
C ILE A 148 11.37 19.14 2.68
N CYS A 149 11.66 18.18 3.53
CA CYS A 149 13.01 17.98 4.07
C CYS A 149 14.02 17.61 2.95
N LEU A 150 15.31 17.86 3.20
CA LEU A 150 16.37 17.61 2.22
C LEU A 150 16.33 16.17 1.67
N PRO A 151 16.26 15.96 0.34
CA PRO A 151 16.11 14.63 -0.25
C PRO A 151 17.21 13.64 0.16
N SER A 152 18.44 14.11 0.34
CA SER A 152 19.55 13.27 0.80
C SER A 152 19.27 12.70 2.19
N VAL A 153 18.89 13.53 3.16
CA VAL A 153 18.58 13.12 4.53
C VAL A 153 17.37 12.19 4.55
N VAL A 154 16.33 12.51 3.79
CA VAL A 154 15.11 11.68 3.66
C VAL A 154 15.44 10.29 3.11
N ASN A 155 16.29 10.20 2.08
CA ASN A 155 16.70 8.92 1.51
C ASN A 155 17.51 8.07 2.50
N PHE A 156 18.44 8.67 3.25
CA PHE A 156 19.19 7.95 4.29
C PHE A 156 18.29 7.52 5.44
N PHE A 157 17.40 8.39 5.89
CA PHE A 157 16.41 8.08 6.92
C PHE A 157 15.53 6.91 6.50
N ALA A 158 15.00 6.92 5.26
CA ALA A 158 14.19 5.84 4.71
C ALA A 158 14.95 4.51 4.63
N ALA A 159 16.24 4.53 4.25
CA ALA A 159 17.07 3.33 4.20
C ALA A 159 17.27 2.71 5.59
N ILE A 160 17.59 3.54 6.58
CA ILE A 160 17.87 3.09 7.95
C ILE A 160 16.59 2.62 8.66
N THR A 161 15.49 3.36 8.53
CA THR A 161 14.19 2.96 9.11
C THR A 161 13.66 1.66 8.51
N ASN A 162 13.85 1.43 7.21
CA ASN A 162 13.49 0.17 6.57
C ASN A 162 14.39 -0.99 7.04
N LYS A 163 15.69 -0.77 7.23
CA LYS A 163 16.63 -1.77 7.77
C LYS A 163 16.21 -2.27 9.16
N TYR A 164 15.70 -1.38 10.00
CA TYR A 164 15.23 -1.71 11.34
C TYR A 164 13.72 -2.01 11.42
N GLN A 165 13.01 -2.09 10.28
CA GLN A 165 11.57 -2.33 10.18
C GLN A 165 10.73 -1.38 11.06
N LEU A 166 11.13 -0.11 11.16
CA LEU A 166 10.43 0.88 11.96
C LEU A 166 9.29 1.55 11.19
N VAL A 167 9.57 2.06 9.98
CA VAL A 167 8.61 2.77 9.13
C VAL A 167 8.95 2.53 7.66
N PHE A 168 7.92 2.32 6.82
CA PHE A 168 8.07 2.14 5.38
C PHE A 168 7.90 3.46 4.61
N CYS A 169 8.96 4.27 4.56
CA CYS A 169 8.92 5.60 3.94
C CYS A 169 8.92 5.61 2.40
N TYR A 170 9.35 4.53 1.74
CA TYR A 170 9.55 4.50 0.28
C TYR A 170 8.26 4.70 -0.54
N THR A 171 7.12 4.20 -0.05
CA THR A 171 5.83 4.37 -0.73
C THR A 171 5.43 5.85 -0.78
N ILE A 172 5.63 6.56 0.32
CA ILE A 172 5.34 7.99 0.47
C ILE A 172 6.31 8.81 -0.38
N ILE A 173 7.61 8.50 -0.35
CA ILE A 173 8.61 9.17 -1.19
C ILE A 173 8.30 8.99 -2.68
N GLU A 174 7.94 7.78 -3.12
CA GLU A 174 7.56 7.53 -4.52
C GLU A 174 6.27 8.26 -4.91
N ARG A 175 5.27 8.31 -4.02
CA ARG A 175 4.06 9.11 -4.23
C ARG A 175 4.40 10.60 -4.39
N ASN A 176 5.29 11.13 -3.54
CA ASN A 176 5.75 12.52 -3.61
C ASN A 176 6.49 12.80 -4.93
N ASN A 177 7.37 11.89 -5.36
CA ASN A 177 8.11 12.01 -6.61
C ASN A 177 7.18 12.00 -7.84
N ARG A 178 6.12 11.18 -7.82
CA ARG A 178 5.11 11.16 -8.89
C ARG A 178 4.31 12.46 -8.97
N GLN A 179 3.99 13.07 -7.83
CA GLN A 179 3.32 14.37 -7.78
C GLN A 179 4.21 15.54 -8.23
N MET A 180 5.54 15.39 -8.12
CA MET A 180 6.55 16.37 -8.53
C MET A 180 7.00 16.23 -9.99
N LEU A 181 6.34 15.39 -10.80
CA LEU A 181 6.62 15.34 -12.24
C LEU A 181 6.43 16.74 -12.84
N PRO A 182 7.46 17.31 -13.49
CA PRO A 182 7.35 18.65 -14.06
C PRO A 182 6.32 18.59 -15.18
N VAL A 183 5.18 19.25 -14.98
CA VAL A 183 4.29 19.58 -16.08
C VAL A 183 5.09 20.50 -16.99
N ILE A 184 5.46 20.02 -18.17
CA ILE A 184 5.97 20.87 -19.25
C ILE A 184 4.82 21.82 -19.61
N ARG A 185 4.77 23.00 -18.98
CA ARG A 185 3.78 24.03 -19.30
C ARG A 185 4.31 24.88 -20.44
N SER A 186 3.45 24.98 -21.46
CA SER A 186 3.52 25.86 -22.62
C SER A 186 4.01 27.27 -22.29
N THR A 187 4.80 27.84 -23.20
CA THR A 187 5.50 29.14 -23.17
C THR A 187 4.60 30.37 -23.35
N THR A 188 3.46 30.44 -22.65
CA THR A 188 2.61 31.64 -22.69
C THR A 188 1.94 31.89 -21.35
N GLY A 189 2.32 32.98 -20.68
CA GLY A 189 1.66 33.48 -19.47
C GLY A 189 2.66 33.78 -18.37
N GLY A 190 3.09 35.04 -18.30
CA GLY A 190 3.82 35.55 -17.16
C GLY A 190 2.89 35.65 -15.96
N ASP A 191 3.09 34.78 -15.00
CA ASP A 191 2.74 35.00 -13.60
C ASP A 191 3.91 34.50 -12.75
N SER A 192 4.29 35.33 -11.78
CA SER A 192 5.47 35.26 -10.92
C SER A 192 6.08 33.87 -10.73
N VAL A 193 7.33 33.73 -11.17
CA VAL A 193 8.21 32.61 -10.86
C VAL A 193 8.38 32.53 -9.34
N GLN A 194 7.59 31.71 -8.64
CA GLN A 194 8.05 31.15 -7.38
C GLN A 194 9.14 30.15 -7.72
N THR A 195 10.37 30.65 -7.74
CA THR A 195 11.53 29.79 -7.56
C THR A 195 11.24 29.00 -6.28
N CYS A 196 10.99 27.70 -6.41
CA CYS A 196 10.88 26.81 -5.27
C CYS A 196 12.29 26.59 -4.71
N THR A 197 12.97 27.68 -4.33
CA THR A 197 14.08 27.58 -3.39
C THR A 197 13.43 27.17 -2.08
N ASN A 198 13.60 25.91 -1.71
CA ASN A 198 13.15 25.43 -0.43
C ASN A 198 13.88 26.29 0.62
N PRO A 199 13.22 27.13 1.44
CA PRO A 199 13.92 28.04 2.36
C PRO A 199 14.72 27.29 3.46
N LEU A 200 14.60 25.96 3.51
CA LEU A 200 15.39 25.06 4.34
C LEU A 200 16.69 24.59 3.66
N ASP A 201 16.91 24.93 2.38
CA ASP A 201 18.08 24.51 1.63
C ASP A 201 19.37 25.09 2.22
N THR A 202 20.33 24.19 2.41
CA THR A 202 21.78 24.46 2.48
C THR A 202 22.35 25.16 3.71
N PHE A 203 21.90 24.82 4.92
CA PHE A 203 22.71 25.13 6.09
C PHE A 203 22.71 24.02 7.15
N PHE A 204 23.63 23.07 7.00
CA PHE A 204 24.12 22.27 8.12
C PHE A 204 25.38 22.97 8.68
N PRO A 205 25.26 23.69 9.81
CA PRO A 205 26.33 24.57 10.29
C PRO A 205 27.65 23.84 10.61
N PHE A 206 27.56 22.56 10.99
CA PHE A 206 28.71 21.75 11.39
C PHE A 206 29.12 20.74 10.31
N ASP A 207 29.04 21.11 9.03
CA ASP A 207 29.65 20.30 7.98
C ASP A 207 31.19 20.32 8.03
N PRO A 208 31.87 19.35 7.37
CA PRO A 208 33.30 19.14 7.55
C PRO A 208 34.13 20.40 7.34
N CYS A 209 35.00 20.71 8.30
CA CYS A 209 35.84 21.90 8.23
C CYS A 209 36.88 21.80 7.09
N VAL A 210 36.79 22.73 6.13
CA VAL A 210 37.71 22.82 4.99
C VAL A 210 39.09 23.37 5.39
N LEU A 211 39.17 24.10 6.52
CA LEU A 211 40.39 24.76 7.00
C LEU A 211 41.43 23.76 7.54
N LYS A 212 42.52 23.54 6.79
CA LYS A 212 43.58 22.56 7.10
C LYS A 212 44.21 22.69 8.50
N ARG A 213 44.37 23.92 9.03
CA ARG A 213 44.97 24.17 10.35
C ARG A 213 44.00 23.85 11.50
N SER A 214 42.77 24.34 11.40
CA SER A 214 41.72 24.13 12.41
C SER A 214 41.21 22.68 12.44
N LYS A 215 41.26 22.00 11.28
CA LYS A 215 40.87 20.60 11.13
C LYS A 215 41.58 19.68 12.14
N LYS A 216 42.88 19.89 12.40
CA LYS A 216 43.65 19.09 13.39
C LYS A 216 43.08 19.13 14.81
N PHE A 217 42.44 20.25 15.19
CA PHE A 217 41.84 20.42 16.51
C PHE A 217 40.39 19.95 16.56
N ILE A 218 39.69 19.95 15.42
CA ILE A 218 38.27 19.60 15.30
C ILE A 218 38.08 18.10 15.06
N ASP A 219 38.93 17.45 14.26
CA ASP A 219 38.90 16.01 13.99
C ASP A 219 38.72 15.11 15.24
N PRO A 220 39.39 15.34 16.41
CA PRO A 220 39.20 14.47 17.57
C PRO A 220 37.83 14.61 18.27
N ILE A 221 37.15 15.74 18.08
CA ILE A 221 35.82 16.02 18.67
C ILE A 221 34.67 15.87 17.66
N TYR A 222 35.01 15.69 16.39
CA TYR A 222 34.09 15.66 15.28
C TYR A 222 33.81 14.21 14.84
N GLN A 223 32.53 13.89 14.68
CA GLN A 223 32.07 12.67 14.06
C GLN A 223 32.02 12.89 12.56
N VAL A 224 33.07 12.40 11.89
CA VAL A 224 33.07 12.28 10.42
C VAL A 224 31.96 11.32 10.03
N TRP A 225 31.25 11.67 8.95
CA TRP A 225 30.33 10.73 8.33
C TRP A 225 31.16 9.57 7.80
N GLU A 226 31.01 8.40 8.40
CA GLU A 226 31.44 7.16 7.77
C GLU A 226 30.40 6.92 6.67
N ASP A 227 30.83 7.02 5.41
CA ASP A 227 29.96 6.69 4.30
C ASP A 227 29.32 5.33 4.57
N MET A 228 27.99 5.33 4.76
CA MET A 228 27.19 4.20 4.33
C MET A 228 27.62 3.99 2.88
N SER A 229 28.31 2.88 2.60
CA SER A 229 28.95 2.74 1.29
C SER A 229 27.90 2.99 0.23
N ALA A 230 28.25 3.70 -0.85
CA ALA A 230 27.34 3.89 -1.97
C ALA A 230 26.77 2.54 -2.48
N GLU A 231 27.49 1.45 -2.20
CA GLU A 231 27.09 0.06 -2.34
C GLU A 231 25.90 -0.33 -1.46
N GLU A 232 25.89 -0.03 -0.14
CA GLU A 232 24.75 -0.28 0.75
C GLU A 232 23.50 0.51 0.30
N LEU A 233 23.64 1.80 -0.06
CA LEU A 233 22.52 2.59 -0.59
C LEU A 233 22.00 2.08 -1.95
N GLN A 234 22.90 1.67 -2.85
CA GLN A 234 22.50 1.02 -4.09
C GLN A 234 21.85 -0.34 -3.82
N GLU A 235 22.30 -1.07 -2.81
CA GLU A 235 21.74 -2.34 -2.37
C GLU A 235 20.33 -2.18 -1.81
N PHE A 236 19.90 -1.00 -1.35
CA PHE A 236 18.49 -0.76 -0.98
C PHE A 236 17.59 -0.42 -2.18
N LYS A 237 18.12 0.25 -3.23
CA LYS A 237 17.35 0.53 -4.47
C LYS A 237 17.35 -0.64 -5.47
N LYS A 238 18.40 -1.46 -5.49
CA LYS A 238 18.54 -2.66 -6.33
C LYS A 238 17.42 -3.69 -6.13
N PRO A 239 16.97 -4.06 -4.91
CA PRO A 239 15.91 -5.04 -4.71
C PRO A 239 14.60 -4.50 -5.24
N MET A 240 14.26 -3.22 -5.01
CA MET A 240 13.00 -2.66 -5.54
C MET A 240 12.93 -2.68 -7.06
N LYS A 241 14.02 -2.33 -7.76
CA LYS A 241 14.07 -2.40 -9.23
C LYS A 241 14.02 -3.85 -9.73
N LYS A 242 14.74 -4.78 -9.07
CA LYS A 242 14.71 -6.22 -9.39
C LYS A 242 13.35 -6.88 -9.11
N VAL A 243 12.62 -6.40 -8.10
CA VAL A 243 11.27 -6.86 -7.77
C VAL A 243 10.28 -6.30 -8.78
N ARG A 244 10.34 -4.99 -9.10
CA ARG A 244 9.49 -4.36 -10.12
C ARG A 244 9.67 -4.99 -11.49
N SER A 245 10.89 -5.39 -11.88
CA SER A 245 11.13 -6.07 -13.15
C SER A 245 10.52 -7.48 -13.23
N ARG A 246 10.10 -8.06 -12.10
CA ARG A 246 9.46 -9.38 -12.01
C ARG A 246 7.94 -9.30 -11.83
N ILE A 247 7.37 -8.09 -11.85
CA ILE A 247 5.94 -7.86 -11.65
C ILE A 247 5.30 -7.50 -12.99
N GLY A 248 4.23 -8.21 -13.36
CA GLY A 248 3.29 -7.78 -14.40
C GLY A 248 2.13 -7.03 -13.76
N TYR A 249 1.65 -5.95 -14.39
CA TYR A 249 0.53 -5.17 -13.86
C TYR A 249 -0.40 -4.74 -14.99
N CYS A 250 -1.70 -5.03 -14.82
CA CYS A 250 -2.78 -4.50 -15.64
C CYS A 250 -3.61 -3.52 -14.78
N PRO A 251 -3.55 -2.20 -15.04
CA PRO A 251 -4.37 -1.21 -14.32
C PRO A 251 -5.85 -1.25 -14.72
N GLN A 252 -6.72 -0.65 -13.89
CA GLN A 252 -8.14 -0.47 -14.20
C GLN A 252 -8.37 0.43 -15.44
N PHE A 253 -7.51 1.41 -15.68
CA PHE A 253 -7.56 2.23 -16.90
C PHE A 253 -6.67 1.63 -17.99
N ASP A 254 -7.03 1.81 -19.25
CA ASP A 254 -6.22 1.31 -20.37
C ASP A 254 -4.94 2.15 -20.55
N ALA A 255 -3.82 1.66 -20.01
CA ALA A 255 -2.50 2.28 -20.13
C ALA A 255 -1.82 1.97 -21.50
N LEU A 256 -2.54 2.18 -22.60
CA LEU A 256 -2.09 1.86 -23.96
C LEU A 256 -1.72 3.12 -24.74
N LEU A 257 -0.77 3.00 -25.66
CA LEU A 257 -0.39 4.07 -26.59
C LEU A 257 -1.38 4.08 -27.76
N GLU A 258 -2.32 5.02 -27.76
CA GLU A 258 -3.46 5.05 -28.70
C GLU A 258 -3.06 5.15 -30.17
N TYR A 259 -1.90 5.75 -30.47
CA TYR A 259 -1.37 5.96 -31.82
C TYR A 259 -0.55 4.78 -32.35
N MET A 260 -0.34 3.72 -31.57
CA MET A 260 0.33 2.51 -32.03
C MET A 260 -0.70 1.45 -32.47
N THR A 261 -0.26 0.51 -33.29
CA THR A 261 -1.00 -0.73 -33.55
C THR A 261 -0.81 -1.73 -32.41
N ALA A 262 -1.72 -2.70 -32.29
CA ALA A 262 -1.59 -3.76 -31.29
C ALA A 262 -0.32 -4.60 -31.50
N GLN A 263 0.07 -4.83 -32.75
CA GLN A 263 1.31 -5.56 -33.05
C GLN A 263 2.55 -4.76 -32.61
N GLU A 264 2.61 -3.47 -32.92
CA GLU A 264 3.75 -2.60 -32.56
C GLU A 264 3.92 -2.49 -31.04
N ILE A 265 2.83 -2.28 -30.31
CA ILE A 265 2.91 -2.15 -28.84
C ILE A 265 3.35 -3.46 -28.20
N MET A 266 2.88 -4.62 -28.68
CA MET A 266 3.31 -5.92 -28.17
C MET A 266 4.78 -6.21 -28.49
N ILE A 267 5.26 -5.86 -29.69
CA ILE A 267 6.67 -5.94 -30.06
C ILE A 267 7.52 -5.06 -29.15
N MET A 268 7.07 -3.82 -28.88
CA MET A 268 7.75 -2.90 -27.97
C MET A 268 7.89 -3.50 -26.56
N TYR A 269 6.80 -4.04 -25.99
CA TYR A 269 6.85 -4.68 -24.67
C TYR A 269 7.72 -5.95 -24.65
N ALA A 270 7.67 -6.77 -25.71
CA ALA A 270 8.53 -7.95 -25.83
C ALA A 270 10.02 -7.58 -25.85
N ARG A 271 10.39 -6.46 -26.50
CA ARG A 271 11.76 -5.91 -26.47
C ARG A 271 12.16 -5.43 -25.08
N ILE A 272 11.27 -4.72 -24.38
CA ILE A 272 11.52 -4.21 -23.02
C ILE A 272 11.80 -5.37 -22.04
N TRP A 273 11.15 -6.50 -22.22
CA TRP A 273 11.38 -7.69 -21.39
C TRP A 273 12.57 -8.55 -21.80
N GLY A 274 13.27 -8.19 -22.87
CA GLY A 274 14.48 -8.88 -23.32
C GLY A 274 14.22 -10.19 -24.06
N VAL A 275 13.09 -10.32 -24.76
CA VAL A 275 12.86 -11.44 -25.69
C VAL A 275 13.84 -11.31 -26.87
N SER A 276 14.45 -12.42 -27.29
CA SER A 276 15.40 -12.45 -28.41
C SER A 276 14.73 -11.99 -29.71
N GLU A 277 15.34 -11.02 -30.40
CA GLU A 277 14.80 -10.37 -31.61
C GLU A 277 14.26 -11.33 -32.69
N PRO A 278 14.96 -12.43 -33.08
CA PRO A 278 14.43 -13.38 -34.05
C PRO A 278 13.14 -14.10 -33.60
N GLN A 279 12.89 -14.19 -32.29
CA GLN A 279 11.72 -14.88 -31.73
C GLN A 279 10.54 -13.94 -31.46
N ILE A 280 10.74 -12.62 -31.49
CA ILE A 280 9.71 -11.63 -31.10
C ILE A 280 8.46 -11.77 -31.98
N GLY A 281 8.63 -11.90 -33.31
CA GLY A 281 7.49 -12.00 -34.22
C GLY A 281 6.62 -13.23 -33.94
N LEU A 282 7.25 -14.41 -33.79
CA LEU A 282 6.55 -15.65 -33.45
C LEU A 282 5.90 -15.58 -32.07
N TYR A 283 6.57 -14.96 -31.11
CA TYR A 283 6.06 -14.78 -29.76
C TYR A 283 4.82 -13.89 -29.73
N VAL A 284 4.88 -12.72 -30.36
CA VAL A 284 3.76 -11.78 -30.44
C VAL A 284 2.59 -12.40 -31.20
N ASN A 285 2.83 -13.08 -32.33
CA ASN A 285 1.76 -13.76 -33.07
C ASN A 285 1.11 -14.85 -32.21
N LYS A 286 1.87 -15.65 -31.47
CA LYS A 286 1.29 -16.66 -30.56
C LYS A 286 0.32 -16.03 -29.53
N TRP A 287 0.66 -14.86 -28.98
CA TRP A 287 -0.20 -14.15 -28.03
C TRP A 287 -1.42 -13.51 -28.70
N LEU A 288 -1.26 -12.93 -29.90
CA LEU A 288 -2.36 -12.39 -30.71
C LEU A 288 -3.38 -13.49 -31.08
N ASN A 289 -2.88 -14.65 -31.50
CA ASN A 289 -3.71 -15.81 -31.85
C ASN A 289 -4.46 -16.35 -30.63
N SER A 290 -3.77 -16.45 -29.48
CA SER A 290 -4.38 -16.97 -28.24
C SER A 290 -5.52 -16.09 -27.69
N LEU A 291 -5.54 -14.81 -28.10
CA LEU A 291 -6.55 -13.84 -27.68
C LEU A 291 -7.53 -13.49 -28.79
N GLU A 292 -7.45 -14.12 -29.96
CA GLU A 292 -8.26 -13.80 -31.14
C GLU A 292 -8.23 -12.29 -31.50
N LEU A 293 -7.03 -11.71 -31.46
CA LEU A 293 -6.77 -10.31 -31.83
C LEU A 293 -6.12 -10.15 -33.21
N GLU A 294 -5.92 -11.24 -33.96
CA GLU A 294 -5.26 -11.24 -35.27
C GLU A 294 -5.92 -10.29 -36.28
N SER A 295 -7.26 -10.31 -36.36
CA SER A 295 -8.04 -9.47 -37.29
C SER A 295 -7.90 -7.97 -37.04
N HIS A 296 -7.55 -7.59 -35.81
CA HIS A 296 -7.37 -6.20 -35.41
C HIS A 296 -5.90 -5.82 -35.26
N ALA A 297 -4.95 -6.75 -35.39
CA ALA A 297 -3.54 -6.55 -35.04
C ALA A 297 -2.88 -5.33 -35.73
N ALA A 298 -3.26 -5.06 -36.99
CA ALA A 298 -2.75 -3.95 -37.80
C ALA A 298 -3.56 -2.64 -37.67
N ARG A 299 -4.67 -2.65 -36.91
CA ARG A 299 -5.46 -1.44 -36.65
C ARG A 299 -4.88 -0.64 -35.49
N LEU A 300 -5.06 0.68 -35.53
CA LEU A 300 -4.69 1.58 -34.46
C LEU A 300 -5.51 1.31 -33.20
N ILE A 301 -4.86 1.33 -32.04
CA ILE A 301 -5.49 1.08 -30.74
C ILE A 301 -6.61 2.08 -30.44
N ASN A 302 -6.53 3.31 -30.94
CA ASN A 302 -7.61 4.30 -30.80
C ASN A 302 -8.96 3.79 -31.37
N THR A 303 -8.93 2.97 -32.42
CA THR A 303 -10.15 2.42 -33.06
C THR A 303 -10.74 1.21 -32.33
N TYR A 304 -10.10 0.73 -31.27
CA TYR A 304 -10.55 -0.45 -30.55
C TYR A 304 -11.71 -0.13 -29.61
N SER A 305 -12.63 -1.07 -29.47
CA SER A 305 -13.57 -1.08 -28.35
C SER A 305 -12.83 -1.19 -27.02
N GLU A 306 -13.41 -0.68 -25.95
CA GLU A 306 -12.83 -0.75 -24.59
C GLU A 306 -12.51 -2.20 -24.18
N GLY A 307 -13.39 -3.16 -24.49
CA GLY A 307 -13.12 -4.59 -24.24
C GLY A 307 -11.88 -5.11 -24.98
N ASN A 308 -11.64 -4.67 -26.22
CA ASN A 308 -10.45 -5.04 -26.98
C ASN A 308 -9.18 -4.36 -26.44
N LYS A 309 -9.28 -3.09 -26.02
CA LYS A 309 -8.19 -2.38 -25.32
C LYS A 309 -7.82 -3.11 -24.03
N ARG A 310 -8.81 -3.48 -23.22
CA ARG A 310 -8.59 -4.25 -21.99
C ARG A 310 -7.97 -5.62 -22.25
N ARG A 311 -8.41 -6.30 -23.32
CA ARG A 311 -7.88 -7.60 -23.74
C ARG A 311 -6.39 -7.49 -24.08
N LEU A 312 -6.03 -6.46 -24.83
CA LEU A 312 -4.64 -6.14 -25.17
C LEU A 312 -3.81 -5.76 -23.93
N SER A 313 -4.35 -4.93 -23.03
CA SER A 313 -3.69 -4.56 -21.77
C SER A 313 -3.40 -5.78 -20.90
N THR A 314 -4.37 -6.70 -20.78
CA THR A 314 -4.17 -7.94 -20.03
C THR A 314 -3.17 -8.87 -20.70
N ALA A 315 -3.16 -8.94 -22.04
CA ALA A 315 -2.14 -9.65 -22.80
C ALA A 315 -0.72 -9.15 -22.46
N ILE A 316 -0.56 -7.83 -22.45
CA ILE A 316 0.70 -7.16 -22.13
C ILE A 316 1.08 -7.36 -20.65
N ALA A 317 0.16 -7.65 -19.73
CA ALA A 317 0.53 -8.01 -18.37
C ALA A 317 0.98 -9.49 -18.27
N LEU A 318 0.35 -10.39 -19.03
CA LEU A 318 0.56 -11.84 -18.99
C LEU A 318 1.78 -12.31 -19.78
N MET A 319 2.08 -11.64 -20.89
CA MET A 319 3.17 -11.96 -21.82
C MET A 319 4.57 -11.86 -21.14
N GLY A 320 4.65 -11.32 -19.92
CA GLY A 320 5.91 -10.99 -19.25
C GLY A 320 6.66 -12.17 -18.69
N ARG A 321 7.97 -12.00 -18.49
CA ARG A 321 8.74 -12.88 -17.61
C ARG A 321 8.56 -12.50 -16.13
N SER A 322 7.32 -12.21 -15.75
CA SER A 322 6.91 -11.88 -14.40
C SER A 322 6.70 -13.15 -13.58
N SER A 323 7.14 -13.12 -12.32
CA SER A 323 6.83 -14.17 -11.34
C SER A 323 5.49 -13.91 -10.65
N VAL A 324 5.11 -12.63 -10.52
CA VAL A 324 3.86 -12.18 -9.92
C VAL A 324 3.14 -11.25 -10.89
N ILE A 325 1.84 -11.45 -11.10
CA ILE A 325 1.01 -10.65 -12.00
C ILE A 325 -0.15 -10.08 -11.21
N PHE A 326 -0.38 -8.78 -11.32
CA PHE A 326 -1.52 -8.08 -10.74
C PHE A 326 -2.48 -7.69 -11.86
N LEU A 327 -3.74 -8.11 -11.76
CA LEU A 327 -4.79 -7.82 -12.73
C LEU A 327 -5.91 -7.04 -12.06
N ASP A 328 -6.09 -5.78 -12.45
CA ASP A 328 -7.12 -4.92 -11.89
C ASP A 328 -8.36 -4.87 -12.79
N GLU A 329 -9.41 -5.62 -12.40
CA GLU A 329 -10.65 -5.80 -13.16
C GLU A 329 -10.42 -6.18 -14.64
N PRO A 330 -9.84 -7.35 -14.93
CA PRO A 330 -9.38 -7.68 -16.28
C PRO A 330 -10.51 -8.03 -17.25
N SER A 331 -11.71 -8.40 -16.76
CA SER A 331 -12.84 -8.84 -17.60
C SER A 331 -13.89 -7.76 -17.90
N THR A 332 -13.73 -6.55 -17.34
CA THR A 332 -14.69 -5.45 -17.49
C THR A 332 -14.79 -4.98 -18.93
N GLY A 333 -16.03 -4.88 -19.45
CA GLY A 333 -16.29 -4.44 -20.82
C GLY A 333 -15.97 -5.46 -21.92
N MET A 334 -15.58 -6.69 -21.55
CA MET A 334 -15.39 -7.79 -22.50
C MET A 334 -16.68 -8.56 -22.78
N ASP A 335 -16.80 -9.02 -24.03
CA ASP A 335 -17.82 -9.96 -24.43
C ASP A 335 -17.61 -11.34 -23.76
N PRO A 336 -18.66 -12.17 -23.65
CA PRO A 336 -18.58 -13.47 -22.98
C PRO A 336 -17.54 -14.42 -23.61
N VAL A 337 -17.30 -14.32 -24.92
CA VAL A 337 -16.34 -15.18 -25.62
C VAL A 337 -14.92 -14.74 -25.27
N ALA A 338 -14.60 -13.45 -25.37
CA ALA A 338 -13.31 -12.91 -24.97
C ALA A 338 -13.00 -13.17 -23.49
N ARG A 339 -14.01 -13.12 -22.61
CA ARG A 339 -13.85 -13.45 -21.18
C ARG A 339 -13.40 -14.89 -20.98
N ARG A 340 -13.99 -15.86 -21.70
CA ARG A 340 -13.56 -17.27 -21.64
C ARG A 340 -12.14 -17.46 -22.16
N LEU A 341 -11.76 -16.77 -23.23
CA LEU A 341 -10.38 -16.80 -23.74
C LEU A 341 -9.39 -16.24 -22.72
N LEU A 342 -9.73 -15.13 -22.07
CA LEU A 342 -8.96 -14.55 -20.98
C LEU A 342 -8.79 -15.56 -19.84
N TRP A 343 -9.86 -16.23 -19.42
CA TRP A 343 -9.82 -17.23 -18.35
C TRP A 343 -8.91 -18.41 -18.69
N ASN A 344 -8.97 -18.89 -19.93
CA ASN A 344 -8.07 -19.94 -20.42
C ASN A 344 -6.60 -19.48 -20.38
N MET A 345 -6.33 -18.23 -20.72
CA MET A 345 -4.98 -17.66 -20.67
C MET A 345 -4.46 -17.48 -19.25
N VAL A 346 -5.30 -16.99 -18.33
CA VAL A 346 -4.97 -16.87 -16.91
C VAL A 346 -4.68 -18.26 -16.32
N THR A 347 -5.51 -19.26 -16.65
CA THR A 347 -5.33 -20.65 -16.20
C THR A 347 -4.02 -21.24 -16.71
N LYS A 348 -3.71 -21.11 -18.01
CA LYS A 348 -2.41 -21.53 -18.58
C LYS A 348 -1.23 -20.82 -17.93
N THR A 349 -1.38 -19.54 -17.64
CA THR A 349 -0.34 -18.73 -16.99
C THR A 349 -0.11 -19.20 -15.55
N ARG A 350 -1.18 -19.52 -14.82
CA ARG A 350 -1.10 -20.12 -13.48
C ARG A 350 -0.41 -21.49 -13.51
N GLU A 351 -0.77 -22.36 -14.46
CA GLU A 351 -0.15 -23.69 -14.64
C GLU A 351 1.36 -23.60 -14.94
N SER A 352 1.82 -22.52 -15.56
CA SER A 352 3.25 -22.27 -15.76
C SER A 352 4.02 -21.92 -14.47
N GLY A 353 3.35 -21.87 -13.31
CA GLY A 353 3.95 -21.61 -12.00
C GLY A 353 4.03 -20.13 -11.62
N LYS A 354 3.28 -19.25 -12.31
CA LYS A 354 3.21 -17.83 -12.00
C LYS A 354 2.13 -17.55 -10.96
N ALA A 355 2.41 -16.64 -10.02
CA ALA A 355 1.41 -16.16 -9.07
C ALA A 355 0.60 -15.02 -9.69
N ILE A 356 -0.73 -15.12 -9.63
CA ILE A 356 -1.64 -14.12 -10.18
C ILE A 356 -2.52 -13.60 -9.04
N VAL A 357 -2.55 -12.30 -8.86
CA VAL A 357 -3.44 -11.58 -7.95
C VAL A 357 -4.39 -10.77 -8.81
N MET A 358 -5.69 -10.99 -8.64
CA MET A 358 -6.69 -10.27 -9.41
C MET A 358 -7.73 -9.65 -8.50
N THR A 359 -8.22 -8.48 -8.89
CA THR A 359 -9.41 -7.85 -8.33
C THR A 359 -10.53 -7.99 -9.36
N SER A 360 -11.72 -8.38 -8.92
CA SER A 360 -12.90 -8.46 -9.76
C SER A 360 -14.15 -8.25 -8.92
N HIS A 361 -15.13 -7.57 -9.49
CA HIS A 361 -16.49 -7.50 -8.96
C HIS A 361 -17.35 -8.68 -9.44
N SER A 362 -16.89 -9.44 -10.45
CA SER A 362 -17.59 -10.63 -10.93
C SER A 362 -17.24 -11.82 -10.05
N MET A 363 -18.25 -12.34 -9.34
CA MET A 363 -18.07 -13.52 -8.49
C MET A 363 -17.87 -14.79 -9.30
N GLU A 364 -18.45 -14.88 -10.51
CA GLU A 364 -18.23 -16.00 -11.43
C GLU A 364 -16.75 -16.12 -11.81
N GLU A 365 -16.11 -14.98 -12.11
CA GLU A 365 -14.68 -14.93 -12.44
C GLU A 365 -13.81 -15.37 -11.26
N CYS A 366 -14.13 -14.87 -10.06
CA CYS A 366 -13.46 -15.24 -8.83
C CYS A 366 -13.60 -16.74 -8.51
N ASP A 367 -14.78 -17.32 -8.71
CA ASP A 367 -15.04 -18.74 -8.45
C ASP A 367 -14.31 -19.65 -9.43
N ALA A 368 -14.21 -19.24 -10.70
CA ALA A 368 -13.58 -20.02 -11.76
C ALA A 368 -12.04 -19.98 -11.70
N LEU A 369 -11.44 -18.81 -11.41
CA LEU A 369 -9.99 -18.61 -11.55
C LEU A 369 -9.22 -18.74 -10.23
N CYS A 370 -9.81 -18.30 -9.11
CA CYS A 370 -9.07 -18.12 -7.86
C CYS A 370 -8.96 -19.43 -7.05
N THR A 371 -7.75 -19.73 -6.58
CA THR A 371 -7.50 -20.81 -5.61
C THR A 371 -7.79 -20.36 -4.18
N SER A 372 -7.64 -19.06 -3.91
CA SER A 372 -7.93 -18.42 -2.64
C SER A 372 -8.57 -17.06 -2.93
N LEU A 373 -9.66 -16.78 -2.23
CA LEU A 373 -10.47 -15.58 -2.37
C LEU A 373 -10.39 -14.80 -1.06
N ALA A 374 -10.24 -13.48 -1.18
CA ALA A 374 -10.40 -12.55 -0.06
C ALA A 374 -11.54 -11.57 -0.39
N MET A 375 -12.52 -11.44 0.50
CA MET A 375 -13.58 -10.43 0.34
C MET A 375 -13.22 -9.19 1.16
N MET A 376 -13.40 -8.02 0.54
CA MET A 376 -13.22 -6.72 1.18
C MET A 376 -14.58 -6.04 1.32
N VAL A 377 -14.92 -5.63 2.54
CA VAL A 377 -16.16 -4.91 2.86
C VAL A 377 -15.79 -3.67 3.69
N GLN A 378 -16.27 -2.49 3.29
CA GLN A 378 -15.97 -1.21 3.96
C GLN A 378 -14.47 -0.97 4.22
N GLY A 379 -13.61 -1.37 3.27
CA GLY A 379 -12.15 -1.19 3.34
C GLY A 379 -11.41 -2.17 4.26
N LYS A 380 -12.09 -3.18 4.83
CA LYS A 380 -11.47 -4.24 5.63
C LYS A 380 -11.64 -5.60 4.97
N PHE A 381 -10.62 -6.45 5.05
CA PHE A 381 -10.73 -7.85 4.64
C PHE A 381 -11.53 -8.63 5.68
N THR A 382 -12.70 -9.12 5.28
CA THR A 382 -13.64 -9.82 6.19
C THR A 382 -13.42 -11.32 6.19
N CYS A 383 -13.14 -11.91 5.04
CA CYS A 383 -12.91 -13.34 4.91
C CYS A 383 -11.79 -13.65 3.92
N LEU A 384 -11.08 -14.75 4.18
CA LEU A 384 -10.03 -15.32 3.36
C LEU A 384 -10.20 -16.83 3.34
N GLY A 385 -10.19 -17.45 2.17
CA GLY A 385 -10.27 -18.91 2.03
C GLY A 385 -10.50 -19.34 0.59
N SER A 386 -10.52 -20.64 0.31
CA SER A 386 -10.93 -21.11 -1.01
C SER A 386 -12.42 -20.79 -1.26
N PRO A 387 -12.85 -20.61 -2.51
CA PRO A 387 -14.27 -20.41 -2.83
C PRO A 387 -15.17 -21.48 -2.20
N GLN A 388 -14.75 -22.74 -2.25
CA GLN A 388 -15.48 -23.85 -1.63
C GLN A 388 -15.49 -23.77 -0.09
N HIS A 389 -14.38 -23.39 0.55
CA HIS A 389 -14.34 -23.21 2.00
C HIS A 389 -15.31 -22.10 2.45
N LEU A 390 -15.36 -20.98 1.72
CA LEU A 390 -16.26 -19.87 2.01
C LEU A 390 -17.73 -20.29 1.81
N LYS A 391 -18.03 -21.01 0.71
CA LYS A 391 -19.35 -21.58 0.45
C LYS A 391 -19.77 -22.61 1.50
N SER A 392 -18.86 -23.41 2.04
CA SER A 392 -19.20 -24.37 3.11
C SER A 392 -19.36 -23.70 4.48
N LYS A 393 -18.51 -22.71 4.79
CA LYS A 393 -18.55 -22.00 6.07
C LYS A 393 -19.79 -21.12 6.22
N PHE A 394 -20.21 -20.49 5.13
CA PHE A 394 -21.36 -19.57 5.12
C PHE A 394 -22.60 -20.15 4.42
N GLY A 395 -22.48 -21.27 3.71
CA GLY A 395 -23.57 -21.94 3.01
C GLY A 395 -24.19 -23.09 3.78
N ASN A 396 -24.58 -22.82 5.03
CA ASN A 396 -25.48 -23.71 5.77
C ASN A 396 -26.93 -23.64 5.23
N ILE A 397 -27.12 -23.18 3.99
CA ILE A 397 -28.40 -22.92 3.36
C ILE A 397 -28.34 -23.44 1.92
N TYR A 398 -29.34 -24.21 1.52
CA TYR A 398 -29.60 -24.59 0.13
C TYR A 398 -30.65 -23.67 -0.48
N ILE A 399 -30.48 -23.36 -1.76
CA ILE A 399 -31.46 -22.61 -2.53
C ILE A 399 -32.28 -23.63 -3.30
N LEU A 400 -33.57 -23.69 -3.01
CA LEU A 400 -34.53 -24.45 -3.79
C LEU A 400 -35.31 -23.46 -4.66
N LYS A 401 -35.22 -23.60 -5.98
CA LYS A 401 -36.12 -22.91 -6.92
C LYS A 401 -37.08 -23.92 -7.51
N VAL A 402 -38.37 -23.66 -7.38
CA VAL A 402 -39.43 -24.54 -7.89
C VAL A 402 -40.35 -23.73 -8.78
N LYS A 403 -40.73 -24.31 -9.93
CA LYS A 403 -41.72 -23.75 -10.83
C LYS A 403 -42.98 -24.62 -10.77
N VAL A 404 -44.08 -24.01 -10.33
CA VAL A 404 -45.39 -24.66 -10.19
C VAL A 404 -46.24 -24.36 -11.43
N LYS A 405 -46.91 -25.39 -11.95
CA LYS A 405 -47.72 -25.31 -13.19
C LYS A 405 -49.10 -24.69 -12.99
N THR A 406 -49.66 -24.83 -11.79
CA THR A 406 -51.04 -24.42 -11.46
C THR A 406 -51.07 -23.67 -10.14
N GLU A 407 -51.69 -22.49 -10.12
CA GLU A 407 -51.79 -21.63 -8.93
C GLU A 407 -52.59 -22.28 -7.80
N ASP A 408 -53.56 -23.14 -8.12
CA ASP A 408 -54.43 -23.82 -7.13
C ASP A 408 -53.67 -24.75 -6.16
N LYS A 409 -52.50 -25.29 -6.55
CA LYS A 409 -51.69 -26.19 -5.70
C LYS A 409 -50.54 -25.47 -4.97
N LEU A 410 -50.45 -24.15 -5.12
CA LEU A 410 -49.30 -23.37 -4.67
C LEU A 410 -49.29 -23.19 -3.13
N GLU A 411 -50.47 -23.03 -2.53
CA GLU A 411 -50.68 -22.97 -1.07
C GLU A 411 -50.36 -24.32 -0.39
N ASP A 412 -50.84 -25.42 -0.97
CA ASP A 412 -50.58 -26.77 -0.45
C ASP A 412 -49.09 -27.11 -0.49
N PHE A 413 -48.40 -26.70 -1.55
CA PHE A 413 -46.95 -26.86 -1.67
C PHE A 413 -46.18 -26.01 -0.65
N LYS A 414 -46.62 -24.77 -0.37
CA LYS A 414 -46.05 -23.92 0.70
C LYS A 414 -46.15 -24.61 2.06
N CYS A 415 -47.31 -25.16 2.41
CA CYS A 415 -47.51 -25.93 3.64
C CYS A 415 -46.65 -27.19 3.69
N TYR A 416 -46.54 -27.91 2.56
CA TYR A 416 -45.71 -29.11 2.47
C TYR A 416 -44.23 -28.79 2.70
N VAL A 417 -43.70 -27.73 2.08
CA VAL A 417 -42.30 -27.30 2.26
C VAL A 417 -42.04 -26.88 3.71
N ALA A 418 -42.94 -26.11 4.33
CA ALA A 418 -42.81 -25.70 5.73
C ALA A 418 -42.82 -26.89 6.71
N THR A 419 -43.62 -27.91 6.42
CA THR A 419 -43.71 -29.14 7.24
C THR A 419 -42.48 -30.03 7.06
N THR A 420 -42.01 -30.14 5.82
CA THR A 420 -40.91 -31.04 5.42
C THR A 420 -39.54 -30.48 5.80
N PHE A 421 -39.38 -29.16 5.70
CA PHE A 421 -38.13 -28.44 5.96
C PHE A 421 -38.36 -27.37 7.03
N PRO A 422 -38.30 -27.74 8.33
CA PRO A 422 -38.45 -26.78 9.41
C PRO A 422 -37.35 -25.71 9.32
N GLY A 423 -37.77 -24.44 9.28
CA GLY A 423 -36.88 -23.29 9.10
C GLY A 423 -36.62 -22.89 7.64
N SER A 424 -37.42 -23.39 6.68
CA SER A 424 -37.38 -22.90 5.29
C SER A 424 -37.92 -21.47 5.17
N VAL A 425 -37.15 -20.55 4.59
CA VAL A 425 -37.58 -19.15 4.37
C VAL A 425 -37.89 -18.93 2.90
N LEU A 426 -39.09 -18.46 2.58
CA LEU A 426 -39.46 -18.01 1.23
C LEU A 426 -38.88 -16.62 0.98
N LYS A 427 -37.96 -16.50 0.02
CA LYS A 427 -37.30 -15.20 -0.30
C LYS A 427 -38.01 -14.44 -1.42
N HIS A 428 -38.47 -15.17 -2.45
CA HIS A 428 -39.09 -14.57 -3.62
C HIS A 428 -40.17 -15.48 -4.19
N GLU A 429 -41.28 -14.87 -4.61
CA GLU A 429 -42.40 -15.49 -5.31
C GLU A 429 -42.72 -14.64 -6.53
N ASN A 430 -42.48 -15.17 -7.74
CA ASN A 430 -42.74 -14.48 -9.00
C ASN A 430 -43.39 -15.45 -10.00
N GLN A 431 -44.63 -15.19 -10.42
CA GLN A 431 -45.32 -15.89 -11.52
C GLN A 431 -45.14 -17.42 -11.49
N GLY A 432 -45.41 -18.06 -10.34
CA GLY A 432 -45.29 -19.50 -10.16
C GLY A 432 -43.87 -20.03 -9.88
N ILE A 433 -42.85 -19.17 -9.82
CA ILE A 433 -41.49 -19.52 -9.39
C ILE A 433 -41.31 -19.15 -7.92
N LEU A 434 -41.06 -20.16 -7.08
CA LEU A 434 -40.82 -20.04 -5.65
C LEU A 434 -39.34 -20.29 -5.35
N ASN A 435 -38.71 -19.35 -4.64
CA ASN A 435 -37.32 -19.46 -4.18
C ASN A 435 -37.27 -19.61 -2.65
N TYR A 436 -36.88 -20.79 -2.18
CA TYR A 436 -36.74 -21.13 -0.76
C TYR A 436 -35.28 -21.23 -0.34
N TYR A 437 -35.00 -20.84 0.89
CA TYR A 437 -33.76 -21.12 1.61
C TYR A 437 -33.99 -22.22 2.63
N ILE A 438 -33.37 -23.38 2.40
CA ILE A 438 -33.50 -24.58 3.25
C ILE A 438 -32.24 -24.72 4.11
N PRO A 439 -32.36 -24.82 5.45
CA PRO A 439 -31.22 -25.08 6.32
C PRO A 439 -30.53 -26.43 6.01
N SER A 440 -29.22 -26.40 5.81
CA SER A 440 -28.41 -27.57 5.44
C SER A 440 -28.04 -28.46 6.64
N LYS A 441 -28.20 -28.00 7.89
CA LYS A 441 -27.69 -28.67 9.09
C LYS A 441 -28.18 -30.13 9.26
N ASP A 442 -29.41 -30.42 8.81
CA ASP A 442 -30.04 -31.74 9.01
C ASP A 442 -30.38 -32.49 7.71
N SER A 443 -30.09 -31.89 6.54
CA SER A 443 -30.54 -32.41 5.24
C SER A 443 -29.38 -32.71 4.31
N ARG A 444 -29.15 -34.01 4.03
CA ARG A 444 -28.23 -34.43 2.96
C ARG A 444 -28.87 -34.18 1.60
N TRP A 445 -28.07 -33.79 0.60
CA TRP A 445 -28.51 -33.58 -0.80
C TRP A 445 -29.46 -34.67 -1.32
N GLY A 446 -29.11 -35.95 -1.14
CA GLY A 446 -29.94 -37.06 -1.62
C GLY A 446 -31.33 -37.15 -0.97
N LYS A 447 -31.45 -36.72 0.30
CA LYS A 447 -32.75 -36.68 1.00
C LYS A 447 -33.62 -35.53 0.45
N VAL A 448 -33.02 -34.37 0.22
CA VAL A 448 -33.72 -33.21 -0.36
C VAL A 448 -34.22 -33.53 -1.77
N PHE A 449 -33.38 -34.11 -2.61
CA PHE A 449 -33.76 -34.55 -3.96
C PHE A 449 -34.85 -35.63 -3.94
N GLY A 450 -34.74 -36.64 -3.07
CA GLY A 450 -35.75 -37.69 -2.97
C GLY A 450 -37.13 -37.16 -2.60
N ILE A 451 -37.19 -36.27 -1.60
CA ILE A 451 -38.46 -35.66 -1.18
C ILE A 451 -39.04 -34.75 -2.27
N LEU A 452 -38.20 -34.02 -3.00
CA LEU A 452 -38.66 -33.17 -4.10
C LEU A 452 -39.16 -33.97 -5.30
N GLU A 453 -38.62 -35.15 -5.55
CA GLU A 453 -39.11 -36.03 -6.63
C GLU A 453 -40.49 -36.61 -6.28
N GLU A 454 -40.70 -37.02 -5.02
CA GLU A 454 -42.02 -37.43 -4.53
C GLU A 454 -43.02 -36.25 -4.60
N ALA A 455 -42.58 -35.05 -4.22
CA ALA A 455 -43.40 -33.84 -4.31
C ALA A 455 -43.71 -33.45 -5.76
N LYS A 456 -42.81 -33.73 -6.71
CA LYS A 456 -43.05 -33.46 -8.14
C LYS A 456 -44.23 -34.27 -8.66
N GLU A 457 -44.33 -35.54 -8.31
CA GLU A 457 -45.46 -36.40 -8.71
C GLU A 457 -46.78 -35.99 -8.04
N GLN A 458 -46.73 -35.58 -6.76
CA GLN A 458 -47.94 -35.19 -6.01
C GLN A 458 -48.48 -33.80 -6.42
N PHE A 459 -47.60 -32.84 -6.64
CA PHE A 459 -47.96 -31.42 -6.84
C PHE A 459 -47.90 -30.95 -8.30
N ASP A 460 -47.55 -31.81 -9.26
CA ASP A 460 -47.40 -31.48 -10.70
C ASP A 460 -46.47 -30.27 -10.94
N LEU A 461 -45.26 -30.34 -10.38
CA LEU A 461 -44.23 -29.31 -10.55
C LEU A 461 -43.64 -29.38 -11.98
N GLU A 462 -43.51 -28.23 -12.66
CA GLU A 462 -42.87 -28.19 -14.00
C GLU A 462 -41.39 -28.53 -13.88
N ASP A 463 -40.67 -27.78 -13.02
CA ASP A 463 -39.23 -27.91 -12.83
C ASP A 463 -38.85 -27.54 -11.40
N TYR A 464 -37.78 -28.15 -10.90
CA TYR A 464 -37.13 -27.76 -9.66
C TYR A 464 -35.61 -27.75 -9.82
N SER A 465 -34.94 -26.87 -9.07
CA SER A 465 -33.49 -26.79 -9.00
C SER A 465 -33.05 -26.58 -7.57
N VAL A 466 -32.11 -27.40 -7.11
CA VAL A 466 -31.46 -27.25 -5.80
C VAL A 466 -30.02 -26.84 -6.06
N SER A 467 -29.61 -25.68 -5.52
CA SER A 467 -28.25 -25.19 -5.65
C SER A 467 -27.68 -24.78 -4.29
N GLN A 468 -26.35 -24.82 -4.18
CA GLN A 468 -25.65 -24.26 -3.03
C GLN A 468 -25.65 -22.72 -3.12
N ILE A 469 -25.50 -22.06 -1.97
CA ILE A 469 -25.27 -20.61 -1.91
C ILE A 469 -24.15 -20.18 -2.89
N THR A 470 -24.41 -19.10 -3.63
CA THR A 470 -23.39 -18.50 -4.49
C THR A 470 -22.47 -17.59 -3.70
N LEU A 471 -21.27 -17.30 -4.21
CA LEU A 471 -20.37 -16.33 -3.58
C LEU A 471 -21.00 -14.92 -3.50
N GLU A 472 -21.86 -14.57 -4.47
CA GLU A 472 -22.61 -13.31 -4.46
C GLU A 472 -23.52 -13.21 -3.24
N GLN A 473 -24.25 -14.29 -2.94
CA GLN A 473 -25.14 -14.32 -1.78
C GLN A 473 -24.35 -14.27 -0.47
N VAL A 474 -23.24 -15.02 -0.39
CA VAL A 474 -22.32 -14.93 0.76
C VAL A 474 -21.83 -13.49 0.94
N PHE A 475 -21.45 -12.82 -0.14
CA PHE A 475 -21.02 -11.42 -0.11
C PHE A 475 -22.16 -10.48 0.34
N LEU A 476 -23.38 -10.65 -0.16
CA LEU A 476 -24.54 -9.86 0.24
C LEU A 476 -24.85 -9.99 1.75
N THR A 477 -24.67 -11.18 2.32
CA THR A 477 -24.81 -11.39 3.78
C THR A 477 -23.80 -10.56 4.57
N PHE A 478 -22.57 -10.40 4.07
CA PHE A 478 -21.56 -9.55 4.72
C PHE A 478 -21.74 -8.06 4.46
N ALA A 479 -22.23 -7.69 3.28
CA ALA A 479 -22.43 -6.31 2.89
C ALA A 479 -23.62 -5.68 3.63
N ASN A 480 -24.66 -6.47 3.95
CA ASN A 480 -25.89 -6.02 4.60
C ASN A 480 -26.11 -6.72 5.96
N PRO A 481 -25.31 -6.41 7.01
CA PRO A 481 -25.55 -6.97 8.34
C PRO A 481 -26.90 -6.54 8.93
N GLU A 482 -27.44 -5.38 8.54
CA GLU A 482 -28.72 -4.85 9.06
C GLU A 482 -29.96 -5.60 8.55
N LYS A 483 -29.90 -6.23 7.36
CA LYS A 483 -31.00 -7.07 6.86
C LYS A 483 -31.04 -8.46 7.50
N ALA A 484 -29.94 -8.91 8.09
CA ALA A 484 -29.90 -10.18 8.81
C ALA A 484 -30.60 -10.08 10.18
N SER A 485 -30.73 -8.87 10.75
CA SER A 485 -31.46 -8.61 11.99
C SER A 485 -32.91 -8.16 11.78
N SER A 486 -33.28 -7.66 10.59
CA SER A 486 -34.64 -7.18 10.33
C SER A 486 -35.61 -8.25 9.80
N ASP A 487 -35.09 -9.42 9.39
CA ASP A 487 -35.93 -10.56 8.98
C ASP A 487 -36.48 -11.33 10.23
N ASP A 488 -36.06 -10.97 11.46
CA ASP A 488 -36.57 -11.51 12.74
C ASP A 488 -37.67 -10.64 13.40
N GLU A 489 -38.01 -9.47 12.84
CA GLU A 489 -38.98 -8.53 13.45
C GLU A 489 -40.27 -8.28 12.64
N ASN A 490 -40.55 -9.04 11.57
CA ASN A 490 -41.79 -8.88 10.80
C ASN A 490 -42.62 -10.18 10.68
N GLU A 491 -43.11 -10.65 11.82
CA GLU A 491 -44.32 -11.47 12.00
C GLU A 491 -44.85 -11.08 13.40
N VAL A 492 -46.06 -10.58 13.69
CA VAL A 492 -47.38 -10.38 13.05
C VAL A 492 -48.09 -9.30 13.95
N PRO A 493 -49.20 -8.62 13.56
CA PRO A 493 -50.18 -8.22 14.57
C PRO A 493 -50.77 -9.42 15.34
#